data_AF-A0A972PF90-F1
#
_entry.id   AF-A0A972PF90-F1
#
_cell.length_a   1.000
_cell.length_b   1.000
_cell.length_c   1.000
_cell.angle_alpha   90.00
_cell.angle_beta   90.00
_cell.angle_gamma   90.00
#
_symmetry.space_group_name_H-M   'P 1'
#
loop_
_entity.id
_entity.type
_entity.pdbx_description
1 polymer ?
#
loop_
_entity_poly.entity_id
_entity_poly.type
_entity_poly.pdbx_seq_one_letter_code
_entity_poly.pdbx_strand_id
1 'polypeptide(L)'
;MKRDYYVLQWKKLNRNMSALEHAITALNEAKKRDSNEYKRLAVKIMQIVGHPHLAYLWFAASKEEARQANNKPLERRVSRVVNAIRDAWQEVLPYTTNVIPDTFRFVPDVEDEEKFIYLPLYSFALRIPFQLEKPYISRDDVDFYLLDSPLRKEKIFKVPMVASTSWKGALRAALWQLGYEEDNEIIIRLLGNPRESDEGQAGRLHFYPTFFDKISLEVINPHSRETGVGERGPILMECVPRETTGILQILYVPFGRPDQNERERRAEVAGDLEILAEGVHAMLTTYGLGAKTSSGFGTVGDQLAGRGVFALRATLTDAEVPPVDVSLLPIEANHLEPKPEAVPQSTETSHVSKWVFTTLGELRQVAQRVAAQLQEGGVT
;
A
#
# COMPACT_ATOMS: atom_id res chain seq x y z
N MET A 1 10.80 -16.49 -25.69
CA MET A 1 10.85 -15.17 -25.01
C MET A 1 11.51 -15.21 -23.63
N LYS A 2 10.97 -15.88 -22.58
CA LYS A 2 11.64 -15.94 -21.25
C LYS A 2 13.02 -16.64 -21.31
N ARG A 3 13.15 -17.75 -22.04
CA ARG A 3 14.43 -18.51 -22.19
C ARG A 3 15.52 -17.69 -22.87
N ASP A 4 15.19 -17.00 -23.96
CA ASP A 4 16.15 -16.19 -24.73
C ASP A 4 16.67 -15.01 -23.92
N TYR A 5 15.80 -14.39 -23.12
CA TYR A 5 16.17 -13.35 -22.17
C TYR A 5 17.22 -13.87 -21.16
N TYR A 6 16.98 -15.01 -20.50
CA TYR A 6 17.90 -15.54 -19.51
C TYR A 6 19.24 -15.98 -20.09
N VAL A 7 19.25 -16.58 -21.30
CA VAL A 7 20.49 -16.91 -22.02
C VAL A 7 21.29 -15.65 -22.35
N LEU A 8 20.62 -14.58 -22.77
CA LEU A 8 21.28 -13.29 -23.02
C LEU A 8 21.89 -12.70 -21.74
N GLN A 9 21.16 -12.72 -20.62
CA GLN A 9 21.67 -12.21 -19.35
C GLN A 9 22.88 -13.01 -18.86
N TRP A 10 22.84 -14.34 -18.98
CA TRP A 10 23.98 -15.18 -18.66
C TRP A 10 25.21 -14.86 -19.53
N LYS A 11 25.03 -14.70 -20.84
CA LYS A 11 26.13 -14.32 -21.75
C LYS A 11 26.75 -12.98 -21.36
N LYS A 12 25.93 -12.00 -20.96
CA LYS A 12 26.41 -10.70 -20.49
C LYS A 12 27.22 -10.83 -19.19
N LEU A 13 26.69 -11.56 -18.21
CA LEU A 13 27.37 -11.80 -16.94
C LEU A 13 28.71 -12.51 -17.16
N ASN A 14 28.75 -13.54 -18.01
CA ASN A 14 29.95 -14.31 -18.27
C ASN A 14 31.05 -13.47 -18.95
N ARG A 15 30.67 -12.57 -19.87
CA ARG A 15 31.62 -11.62 -20.49
C ARG A 15 32.26 -10.67 -19.46
N ASN A 16 31.54 -10.36 -18.39
CA ASN A 16 32.01 -9.44 -17.36
C ASN A 16 32.61 -10.13 -16.12
N MET A 17 32.84 -11.45 -16.18
CA MET A 17 33.25 -12.24 -15.00
C MET A 17 34.53 -11.72 -14.35
N SER A 18 35.56 -11.41 -15.16
CA SER A 18 36.82 -10.85 -14.64
C SER A 18 36.58 -9.52 -13.92
N ALA A 19 35.79 -8.62 -14.51
CA ALA A 19 35.46 -7.34 -13.88
C ALA A 19 34.68 -7.54 -12.56
N LEU A 20 33.79 -8.52 -12.51
CA LEU A 20 33.05 -8.89 -11.31
C LEU A 20 33.99 -9.39 -10.20
N GLU A 21 34.94 -10.29 -10.52
CA GLU A 21 35.92 -10.81 -9.56
C GLU A 21 36.81 -9.71 -8.97
N HIS A 22 37.28 -8.78 -9.82
CA HIS A 22 38.06 -7.62 -9.36
C HIS A 22 37.22 -6.71 -8.45
N ALA A 23 35.96 -6.44 -8.81
CA ALA A 23 35.07 -5.60 -8.01
C ALA A 23 34.74 -6.23 -6.65
N ILE A 24 34.54 -7.55 -6.59
CA ILE A 24 34.30 -8.30 -5.34
C ILE A 24 35.53 -8.24 -4.43
N THR A 25 36.73 -8.36 -4.99
CA THR A 25 37.98 -8.28 -4.22
C THR A 25 38.11 -6.91 -3.57
N ALA A 26 37.93 -5.83 -4.35
CA ALA A 26 37.96 -4.46 -3.84
C ALA A 26 36.87 -4.21 -2.78
N LEU A 27 35.64 -4.70 -2.99
CA LEU A 27 34.54 -4.53 -2.04
C LEU A 27 34.88 -5.11 -0.65
N ASN A 28 35.49 -6.29 -0.61
CA ASN A 28 35.87 -6.96 0.64
C ASN A 28 36.98 -6.21 1.40
N GLU A 29 37.87 -5.52 0.69
CA GLU A 29 38.91 -4.67 1.29
C GLU A 29 38.32 -3.36 1.82
N ALA A 30 37.44 -2.71 1.05
CA ALA A 30 36.79 -1.45 1.40
C ALA A 30 35.87 -1.56 2.63
N LYS A 31 35.14 -2.68 2.78
CA LYS A 31 34.25 -2.95 3.94
C LYS A 31 34.94 -2.76 5.30
N LYS A 32 36.28 -2.88 5.34
CA LYS A 32 37.11 -2.73 6.56
C LYS A 32 37.61 -1.31 6.81
N ARG A 33 37.48 -0.39 5.84
CA ARG A 33 38.20 0.90 5.82
C ARG A 33 37.31 2.11 5.60
N ASP A 34 36.36 2.07 4.66
CA ASP A 34 35.55 3.23 4.25
C ASP A 34 34.14 2.85 3.77
N SER A 35 33.11 3.44 4.38
CA SER A 35 31.69 3.23 4.04
C SER A 35 31.29 3.82 2.69
N ASN A 36 31.85 4.96 2.28
CA ASN A 36 31.51 5.59 1.00
C ASN A 36 32.11 4.84 -0.19
N GLU A 37 33.36 4.39 -0.05
CA GLU A 37 34.00 3.52 -1.04
C GLU A 37 33.22 2.20 -1.19
N TYR A 38 32.78 1.60 -0.09
CA TYR A 38 31.96 0.40 -0.08
C TYR A 38 30.68 0.56 -0.89
N LYS A 39 29.92 1.65 -0.68
CA LYS A 39 28.70 1.95 -1.44
C LYS A 39 28.97 2.11 -2.93
N ARG A 40 30.04 2.82 -3.32
CA ARG A 40 30.43 2.98 -4.74
C ARG A 40 30.75 1.65 -5.40
N LEU A 41 31.45 0.76 -4.70
CA LEU A 41 31.78 -0.57 -5.20
C LEU A 41 30.56 -1.47 -5.28
N ALA A 42 29.61 -1.38 -4.33
CA ALA A 42 28.34 -2.09 -4.39
C ALA A 42 27.55 -1.72 -5.65
N VAL A 43 27.41 -0.42 -5.96
CA VAL A 43 26.77 0.06 -7.19
C VAL A 43 27.49 -0.49 -8.43
N LYS A 44 28.82 -0.47 -8.45
CA LYS A 44 29.62 -1.02 -9.56
C LYS A 44 29.35 -2.51 -9.78
N ILE A 45 29.25 -3.31 -8.72
CA ILE A 45 28.89 -4.73 -8.81
C ILE A 45 27.48 -4.87 -9.40
N MET A 46 26.50 -4.09 -8.93
CA MET A 46 25.13 -4.12 -9.46
C MET A 46 25.07 -3.77 -10.95
N GLN A 47 25.86 -2.80 -11.41
CA GLN A 47 25.97 -2.43 -12.83
C GLN A 47 26.61 -3.53 -13.68
N ILE A 48 27.68 -4.16 -13.19
CA ILE A 48 28.35 -5.29 -13.87
C ILE A 48 27.39 -6.47 -14.04
N VAL A 49 26.64 -6.77 -12.98
CA VAL A 49 25.69 -7.89 -12.92
C VAL A 49 24.43 -7.60 -13.74
N GLY A 50 23.94 -6.37 -13.72
CA GLY A 50 22.74 -5.91 -14.43
C GLY A 50 21.42 -6.43 -13.87
N HIS A 51 21.34 -7.70 -13.48
CA HIS A 51 20.15 -8.34 -12.93
C HIS A 51 20.46 -9.14 -11.65
N PRO A 52 20.51 -8.48 -10.48
CA PRO A 52 21.08 -9.05 -9.25
C PRO A 52 20.40 -10.32 -8.78
N HIS A 53 19.06 -10.39 -8.83
CA HIS A 53 18.31 -11.57 -8.41
C HIS A 53 18.64 -12.82 -9.24
N LEU A 54 18.74 -12.65 -10.56
CA LEU A 54 19.02 -13.76 -11.47
C LEU A 54 20.46 -14.23 -11.29
N ALA A 55 21.42 -13.30 -11.20
CA ALA A 55 22.81 -13.65 -10.99
C ALA A 55 23.02 -14.34 -9.64
N TYR A 56 22.38 -13.84 -8.59
CA TYR A 56 22.39 -14.50 -7.28
C TYR A 56 21.89 -15.94 -7.37
N LEU A 57 20.71 -16.16 -7.97
CA LEU A 57 20.14 -17.50 -8.11
C LEU A 57 21.01 -18.42 -8.96
N TRP A 58 21.63 -17.90 -10.03
CA TRP A 58 22.58 -18.65 -10.85
C TRP A 58 23.77 -19.14 -10.03
N PHE A 59 24.45 -18.24 -9.33
CA PHE A 59 25.59 -18.61 -8.50
C PHE A 59 25.19 -19.46 -7.29
N ALA A 60 23.99 -19.27 -6.74
CA ALA A 60 23.46 -20.12 -5.67
C ALA A 60 23.27 -21.57 -6.17
N ALA A 61 22.73 -21.76 -7.37
CA ALA A 61 22.64 -23.08 -8.00
C ALA A 61 24.03 -23.69 -8.25
N SER A 62 24.97 -22.93 -8.82
CA SER A 62 26.34 -23.42 -9.05
C SER A 62 27.08 -23.78 -7.76
N LYS A 63 26.78 -23.11 -6.63
CA LYS A 63 27.32 -23.47 -5.32
C LYS A 63 26.82 -24.85 -4.90
N GLU A 64 25.53 -25.12 -5.08
CA GLU A 64 24.93 -26.41 -4.73
C GLU A 64 25.46 -27.55 -5.62
N GLU A 65 25.62 -27.31 -6.92
CA GLU A 65 26.28 -28.26 -7.83
C GLU A 65 27.72 -28.57 -7.38
N ALA A 66 28.51 -27.55 -7.02
CA ALA A 66 29.88 -27.73 -6.53
C ALA A 66 29.92 -28.52 -5.22
N ARG A 67 28.93 -28.30 -4.32
CA ARG A 67 28.78 -29.04 -3.08
C ARG A 67 28.46 -30.51 -3.34
N GLN A 68 27.52 -30.80 -4.24
CA GLN A 68 27.17 -32.17 -4.64
C GLN A 68 28.34 -32.90 -5.30
N ALA A 69 29.16 -32.18 -6.08
CA ALA A 69 30.38 -32.70 -6.68
C ALA A 69 31.59 -32.76 -5.71
N ASN A 70 31.42 -32.42 -4.42
CA ASN A 70 32.50 -32.32 -3.42
C ASN A 70 33.67 -31.39 -3.80
N ASN A 71 33.44 -30.39 -4.66
CA ASN A 71 34.44 -29.43 -5.11
C ASN A 71 34.53 -28.21 -4.17
N LYS A 72 35.17 -28.39 -3.01
CA LYS A 72 35.31 -27.35 -1.97
C LYS A 72 35.94 -26.03 -2.47
N PRO A 73 37.00 -26.02 -3.31
CA PRO A 73 37.56 -24.77 -3.84
C PRO A 73 36.54 -23.96 -4.64
N LEU A 74 35.78 -24.62 -5.53
CA LEU A 74 34.76 -23.97 -6.34
C LEU A 74 33.61 -23.47 -5.46
N GLU A 75 33.13 -24.30 -4.53
CA GLU A 75 32.07 -23.94 -3.58
C GLU A 75 32.43 -22.66 -2.81
N ARG A 76 33.65 -22.59 -2.26
CA ARG A 76 34.13 -21.40 -1.54
C ARG A 76 34.20 -20.16 -2.43
N ARG A 77 34.70 -20.29 -3.66
CA ARG A 77 34.77 -19.18 -4.61
C ARG A 77 33.37 -18.66 -4.94
N VAL A 78 32.44 -19.54 -5.30
CA VAL A 78 31.07 -19.17 -5.66
C VAL A 78 30.33 -18.59 -4.45
N SER A 79 30.51 -19.14 -3.25
CA SER A 79 29.94 -18.61 -2.01
C SER A 79 30.34 -17.14 -1.76
N ARG A 80 31.59 -16.76 -2.04
CA ARG A 80 32.02 -15.35 -1.95
C ARG A 80 31.29 -14.45 -2.94
N VAL A 81 31.06 -14.93 -4.16
CA VAL A 81 30.32 -14.19 -5.20
C VAL A 81 28.85 -14.00 -4.79
N VAL A 82 28.18 -15.07 -4.36
CA VAL A 82 26.79 -15.03 -3.88
C VAL A 82 26.63 -14.00 -2.76
N ASN A 83 27.51 -14.05 -1.75
CA ASN A 83 27.47 -13.10 -0.63
C ASN A 83 27.74 -11.67 -1.09
N ALA A 84 28.71 -11.44 -1.98
CA ALA A 84 29.02 -10.09 -2.46
C ALA A 84 27.88 -9.48 -3.28
N ILE A 85 27.20 -10.26 -4.13
CA ILE A 85 26.02 -9.81 -4.87
C ILE A 85 24.89 -9.45 -3.89
N ARG A 86 24.62 -10.31 -2.90
CA ARG A 86 23.60 -10.04 -1.89
C ARG A 86 23.93 -8.78 -1.09
N ASP A 87 25.13 -8.68 -0.53
CA ASP A 87 25.57 -7.53 0.27
C ASP A 87 25.45 -6.23 -0.56
N ALA A 88 25.94 -6.23 -1.80
CA ALA A 88 25.83 -5.07 -2.68
C ALA A 88 24.36 -4.72 -3.04
N TRP A 89 23.50 -5.73 -3.20
CA TRP A 89 22.08 -5.53 -3.42
C TRP A 89 21.38 -4.91 -2.19
N GLN A 90 21.71 -5.36 -0.98
CA GLN A 90 21.17 -4.79 0.26
C GLN A 90 21.53 -3.31 0.40
N GLU A 91 22.76 -2.93 0.06
CA GLU A 91 23.21 -1.54 0.11
C GLU A 91 22.45 -0.63 -0.86
N VAL A 92 22.11 -1.13 -2.05
CA VAL A 92 21.39 -0.31 -3.04
C VAL A 92 19.88 -0.31 -2.84
N LEU A 93 19.31 -1.30 -2.14
CA LEU A 93 17.87 -1.51 -2.00
C LEU A 93 17.09 -0.24 -1.58
N PRO A 94 17.51 0.53 -0.56
CA PRO A 94 16.78 1.73 -0.15
C PRO A 94 16.69 2.82 -1.23
N TYR A 95 17.55 2.76 -2.25
CA TYR A 95 17.59 3.69 -3.38
C TYR A 95 16.95 3.12 -4.65
N THR A 96 16.31 1.94 -4.57
CA THR A 96 15.61 1.32 -5.71
C THR A 96 14.15 1.75 -5.83
N THR A 97 13.59 2.36 -4.79
CA THR A 97 12.23 2.89 -4.82
C THR A 97 12.16 4.12 -5.72
N ASN A 98 11.27 4.07 -6.71
CA ASN A 98 10.87 5.23 -7.47
C ASN A 98 9.66 5.89 -6.80
N VAL A 99 9.45 7.18 -7.05
CA VAL A 99 8.18 7.84 -6.74
C VAL A 99 7.23 7.57 -7.90
N ILE A 100 5.97 7.28 -7.62
CA ILE A 100 4.94 7.20 -8.65
C ILE A 100 4.62 8.62 -9.11
N PRO A 101 4.77 8.95 -10.41
CA PRO A 101 4.42 10.28 -10.90
C PRO A 101 2.95 10.62 -10.62
N ASP A 102 2.70 11.80 -10.06
CA ASP A 102 1.37 12.29 -9.71
C ASP A 102 0.41 12.33 -10.92
N THR A 103 0.96 12.44 -12.14
CA THR A 103 0.22 12.45 -13.40
C THR A 103 -0.63 11.20 -13.64
N PHE A 104 -0.32 10.07 -12.99
CA PHE A 104 -1.07 8.84 -13.21
C PHE A 104 -2.44 8.80 -12.51
N ARG A 105 -2.69 9.66 -11.51
CA ARG A 105 -3.98 9.77 -10.78
C ARG A 105 -4.63 8.41 -10.48
N PHE A 106 -3.87 7.47 -9.90
CA PHE A 106 -4.33 6.09 -9.63
C PHE A 106 -5.43 5.98 -8.57
N VAL A 107 -5.72 7.08 -7.86
CA VAL A 107 -6.59 7.13 -6.70
C VAL A 107 -7.48 8.38 -6.85
N PRO A 108 -8.78 8.32 -6.53
CA PRO A 108 -9.67 9.47 -6.66
C PRO A 108 -9.23 10.60 -5.74
N ASP A 109 -9.48 11.83 -6.16
CA ASP A 109 -9.32 12.97 -5.29
C ASP A 109 -10.58 13.11 -4.43
N VAL A 110 -10.48 12.77 -3.15
CA VAL A 110 -11.61 12.87 -2.19
C VAL A 110 -11.96 14.32 -1.89
N GLU A 111 -11.03 15.25 -2.14
CA GLU A 111 -11.24 16.67 -1.88
C GLU A 111 -11.92 17.39 -3.06
N ASP A 112 -11.95 16.77 -4.24
CA ASP A 112 -12.57 17.31 -5.45
C ASP A 112 -14.11 17.10 -5.45
N GLU A 113 -14.84 18.11 -4.97
CA GLU A 113 -16.30 18.09 -4.87
C GLU A 113 -17.00 17.96 -6.22
N GLU A 114 -16.44 18.58 -7.27
CA GLU A 114 -17.02 18.59 -8.61
C GLU A 114 -17.08 17.20 -9.22
N LYS A 115 -16.18 16.29 -8.83
CA LYS A 115 -16.23 14.89 -9.25
C LYS A 115 -17.16 14.04 -8.37
N PHE A 116 -17.30 14.41 -7.10
CA PHE A 116 -18.06 13.63 -6.13
C PHE A 116 -19.58 13.74 -6.33
N ILE A 117 -20.06 14.82 -6.96
CA ILE A 117 -21.50 15.02 -7.24
C ILE A 117 -22.12 13.95 -8.15
N TYR A 118 -21.31 13.27 -8.98
CA TYR A 118 -21.77 12.25 -9.92
C TYR A 118 -22.01 10.87 -9.26
N LEU A 119 -21.66 10.72 -7.98
CA LEU A 119 -21.92 9.50 -7.23
C LEU A 119 -23.37 9.45 -6.73
N PRO A 120 -23.94 8.25 -6.53
CA PRO A 120 -25.24 8.10 -5.87
C PRO A 120 -25.31 8.84 -4.54
N LEU A 121 -26.50 9.33 -4.18
CA LEU A 121 -26.73 9.96 -2.88
C LEU A 121 -26.30 9.02 -1.75
N TYR A 122 -25.70 9.58 -0.71
CA TYR A 122 -25.09 8.87 0.43
C TYR A 122 -23.82 8.06 0.12
N SER A 123 -23.28 8.15 -1.10
CA SER A 123 -21.90 7.71 -1.33
C SER A 123 -20.95 8.52 -0.46
N PHE A 124 -19.92 7.87 0.07
CA PHE A 124 -18.92 8.56 0.87
C PHE A 124 -17.52 8.04 0.61
N ALA A 125 -16.51 8.88 0.86
CA ALA A 125 -15.12 8.51 0.73
C ALA A 125 -14.34 8.88 1.99
N LEU A 126 -13.40 8.00 2.35
CA LEU A 126 -12.46 8.17 3.43
C LEU A 126 -11.06 8.25 2.85
N ARG A 127 -10.32 9.30 3.22
CA ARG A 127 -8.88 9.44 2.97
C ARG A 127 -8.18 9.51 4.31
N ILE A 128 -7.34 8.52 4.61
CA ILE A 128 -6.69 8.36 5.91
C ILE A 128 -5.16 8.33 5.69
N PRO A 129 -4.46 9.47 5.88
CA PRO A 129 -3.01 9.49 5.86
C PRO A 129 -2.46 8.93 7.17
N PHE A 130 -1.97 7.69 7.13
CA PHE A 130 -1.47 6.99 8.30
C PHE A 130 0.05 6.96 8.35
N GLN A 131 0.61 6.71 9.53
CA GLN A 131 2.02 6.40 9.73
C GLN A 131 2.18 5.01 10.33
N LEU A 132 3.07 4.20 9.77
CA LEU A 132 3.41 2.88 10.31
C LEU A 132 4.10 3.03 11.67
N GLU A 133 3.57 2.39 12.70
CA GLU A 133 4.22 2.25 13.99
C GLU A 133 5.26 1.12 13.96
N LYS A 134 4.90 0.02 13.29
CA LYS A 134 5.78 -1.13 13.05
C LYS A 134 5.96 -1.39 11.56
N PRO A 135 7.08 -1.99 11.14
CA PRO A 135 7.35 -2.26 9.73
C PRO A 135 6.20 -3.02 9.07
N TYR A 136 5.90 -2.68 7.82
CA TYR A 136 4.93 -3.41 7.00
C TYR A 136 5.66 -4.43 6.15
N ILE A 137 5.19 -5.67 6.18
CA ILE A 137 5.68 -6.74 5.32
C ILE A 137 4.52 -7.36 4.55
N SER A 138 4.81 -7.81 3.35
CA SER A 138 3.88 -8.57 2.54
C SER A 138 4.63 -9.61 1.71
N ARG A 139 3.90 -10.41 0.95
CA ARG A 139 4.47 -11.34 0.00
C ARG A 139 4.18 -10.87 -1.41
N ASP A 140 5.24 -10.68 -2.20
CA ASP A 140 5.13 -10.58 -3.65
C ASP A 140 5.13 -11.98 -4.29
N ASP A 141 4.57 -12.07 -5.48
CA ASP A 141 4.43 -13.32 -6.26
C ASP A 141 5.57 -13.43 -7.30
N VAL A 142 6.77 -12.96 -6.95
CA VAL A 142 7.95 -12.97 -7.83
C VAL A 142 8.80 -14.20 -7.57
N ASP A 143 8.80 -15.15 -8.51
CA ASP A 143 9.49 -16.43 -8.38
C ASP A 143 11.02 -16.30 -8.32
N PHE A 144 11.60 -15.46 -9.19
CA PHE A 144 13.06 -15.33 -9.34
C PHE A 144 13.58 -14.13 -8.54
N TYR A 145 13.53 -14.25 -7.22
CA TYR A 145 13.99 -13.22 -6.30
C TYR A 145 15.16 -13.70 -5.44
N LEU A 146 15.98 -12.76 -4.98
CA LEU A 146 17.16 -13.07 -4.15
C LEU A 146 16.77 -13.54 -2.74
N LEU A 147 15.64 -13.01 -2.24
CA LEU A 147 15.06 -13.32 -0.94
C LEU A 147 13.81 -14.18 -1.10
N ASP A 148 13.53 -15.00 -0.09
CA ASP A 148 12.34 -15.85 -0.05
C ASP A 148 11.04 -15.08 0.19
N SER A 149 11.14 -13.89 0.79
CA SER A 149 10.00 -13.03 1.14
C SER A 149 10.19 -11.63 0.56
N PRO A 150 10.03 -11.47 -0.77
CA PRO A 150 9.98 -10.15 -1.39
C PRO A 150 8.73 -9.38 -0.93
N LEU A 151 8.90 -8.07 -0.76
CA LEU A 151 7.81 -7.16 -0.48
C LEU A 151 7.04 -6.88 -1.77
N ARG A 152 5.71 -6.89 -1.69
CA ARG A 152 4.84 -6.59 -2.83
C ARG A 152 5.11 -5.20 -3.40
N LYS A 153 5.35 -5.14 -4.70
CA LYS A 153 5.57 -3.90 -5.45
C LYS A 153 4.60 -3.75 -6.63
N GLU A 154 4.33 -2.51 -7.00
CA GLU A 154 3.70 -2.19 -8.28
C GLU A 154 4.61 -2.69 -9.44
N LYS A 155 4.00 -3.21 -10.50
CA LYS A 155 4.70 -3.99 -11.53
C LYS A 155 5.63 -3.15 -12.39
N ILE A 156 5.29 -1.91 -12.70
CA ILE A 156 6.01 -1.02 -13.62
C ILE A 156 7.07 -0.23 -12.85
N PHE A 157 6.67 0.51 -11.83
CA PHE A 157 7.54 1.44 -11.11
C PHE A 157 8.36 0.79 -9.99
N LYS A 158 8.02 -0.47 -9.64
CA LYS A 158 8.66 -1.26 -8.58
C LYS A 158 8.55 -0.60 -7.20
N VAL A 159 7.46 0.12 -6.98
CA VAL A 159 7.17 0.84 -5.74
C VAL A 159 6.46 -0.08 -4.76
N PRO A 160 6.90 -0.21 -3.50
CA PRO A 160 6.19 -0.98 -2.49
C PRO A 160 4.75 -0.54 -2.35
N MET A 161 3.84 -1.50 -2.18
CA MET A 161 2.42 -1.19 -2.08
C MET A 161 1.64 -2.12 -1.17
N VAL A 162 0.55 -1.60 -0.62
CA VAL A 162 -0.60 -2.40 -0.19
C VAL A 162 -1.60 -2.45 -1.34
N ALA A 163 -1.90 -3.66 -1.83
CA ALA A 163 -2.90 -3.81 -2.89
C ALA A 163 -4.32 -3.58 -2.35
N SER A 164 -5.25 -3.11 -3.20
CA SER A 164 -6.68 -2.97 -2.84
C SER A 164 -7.29 -4.25 -2.24
N THR A 165 -6.92 -5.41 -2.79
CA THR A 165 -7.40 -6.71 -2.27
C THR A 165 -6.81 -7.04 -0.90
N SER A 166 -5.59 -6.58 -0.60
CA SER A 166 -4.97 -6.73 0.71
C SER A 166 -5.68 -5.88 1.76
N TRP A 167 -6.07 -4.63 1.42
CA TRP A 167 -6.90 -3.81 2.30
C TRP A 167 -8.25 -4.43 2.61
N LYS A 168 -8.94 -4.90 1.56
CA LYS A 168 -10.22 -5.61 1.70
C LYS A 168 -10.10 -6.83 2.62
N GLY A 169 -9.05 -7.63 2.44
CA GLY A 169 -8.78 -8.81 3.27
C GLY A 169 -8.43 -8.46 4.72
N ALA A 170 -7.63 -7.41 4.93
CA ALA A 170 -7.28 -6.93 6.26
C ALA A 170 -8.51 -6.42 7.03
N LEU A 171 -9.39 -5.65 6.37
CA LEU A 171 -10.62 -5.17 6.99
C LEU A 171 -11.55 -6.34 7.31
N ARG A 172 -11.72 -7.31 6.39
CA ARG A 172 -12.51 -8.51 6.64
C ARG A 172 -11.99 -9.27 7.88
N ALA A 173 -10.69 -9.48 7.97
CA ALA A 173 -10.08 -10.17 9.10
C ALA A 173 -10.26 -9.40 10.41
N ALA A 174 -10.14 -8.07 10.39
CA ALA A 174 -10.37 -7.23 11.56
C ALA A 174 -11.84 -7.29 12.03
N LEU A 175 -12.79 -7.19 11.11
CA LEU A 175 -14.22 -7.30 11.42
C LEU A 175 -14.59 -8.68 11.97
N TRP A 176 -13.98 -9.74 11.44
CA TRP A 176 -14.16 -11.09 12.00
C TRP A 176 -13.69 -11.19 13.46
N GLN A 177 -12.55 -10.58 13.78
CA GLN A 177 -12.05 -10.53 15.17
C GLN A 177 -12.92 -9.68 16.10
N LEU A 178 -13.70 -8.74 15.55
CA LEU A 178 -14.70 -7.96 16.28
C LEU A 178 -16.05 -8.69 16.42
N GLY A 179 -16.18 -9.91 15.90
CA GLY A 179 -17.39 -10.73 16.00
C GLY A 179 -18.34 -10.63 14.80
N TYR A 180 -17.92 -10.00 13.70
CA TYR A 180 -18.68 -9.98 12.46
C TYR A 180 -18.21 -11.12 11.54
N GLU A 181 -18.88 -12.27 11.65
CA GLU A 181 -18.59 -13.47 10.87
C GLU A 181 -18.87 -13.31 9.36
N GLU A 182 -18.44 -14.27 8.54
CA GLU A 182 -18.47 -14.15 7.06
C GLU A 182 -19.87 -14.16 6.45
N ASP A 183 -20.85 -14.74 7.15
CA ASP A 183 -22.27 -14.79 6.79
C ASP A 183 -23.06 -13.58 7.32
N ASN A 184 -22.42 -12.70 8.09
CA ASN A 184 -23.06 -11.49 8.57
C ASN A 184 -23.48 -10.60 7.39
N GLU A 185 -24.77 -10.24 7.33
CA GLU A 185 -25.35 -9.47 6.23
C GLU A 185 -24.63 -8.13 6.00
N ILE A 186 -24.11 -7.50 7.06
CA ILE A 186 -23.37 -6.24 6.96
C ILE A 186 -22.01 -6.47 6.29
N ILE A 187 -21.34 -7.58 6.58
CA ILE A 187 -20.06 -7.94 5.96
C ILE A 187 -20.25 -8.25 4.48
N ILE A 188 -21.29 -9.00 4.15
CA ILE A 188 -21.69 -9.25 2.76
C ILE A 188 -22.02 -7.93 2.04
N ARG A 189 -22.72 -7.01 2.69
CA ARG A 189 -23.06 -5.72 2.10
C ARG A 189 -21.84 -4.83 1.88
N LEU A 190 -20.94 -4.73 2.86
CA LEU A 190 -19.74 -3.91 2.78
C LEU A 190 -18.69 -4.51 1.83
N LEU A 191 -18.42 -5.81 1.95
CA LEU A 191 -17.27 -6.47 1.33
C LEU A 191 -17.68 -7.49 0.25
N GLY A 192 -18.95 -7.78 0.06
CA GLY A 192 -19.42 -8.79 -0.87
C GLY A 192 -19.19 -10.20 -0.35
N ASN A 193 -19.76 -11.15 -1.06
CA ASN A 193 -19.75 -12.55 -0.65
C ASN A 193 -18.33 -13.15 -0.57
N PRO A 194 -18.15 -14.22 0.21
CA PRO A 194 -17.00 -15.09 0.09
C PRO A 194 -16.84 -15.59 -1.35
N ARG A 195 -15.60 -15.87 -1.77
CA ARG A 195 -15.30 -16.35 -3.13
C ARG A 195 -15.97 -17.68 -3.48
N GLU A 196 -16.35 -18.45 -2.46
CA GLU A 196 -16.94 -19.78 -2.59
C GLU A 196 -18.47 -19.75 -2.60
N SER A 197 -19.10 -18.56 -2.47
CA SER A 197 -20.55 -18.39 -2.52
C SER A 197 -21.06 -18.30 -3.95
N ASP A 198 -22.14 -19.04 -4.23
CA ASP A 198 -22.83 -19.03 -5.53
C ASP A 198 -23.69 -17.78 -5.77
N GLU A 199 -23.96 -16.98 -4.74
CA GLU A 199 -24.86 -15.82 -4.81
C GLU A 199 -24.20 -14.56 -5.42
N GLY A 200 -22.86 -14.51 -5.48
CA GLY A 200 -22.12 -13.54 -6.31
C GLY A 200 -22.33 -12.05 -6.00
N GLN A 201 -22.67 -11.65 -4.76
CA GLN A 201 -22.92 -10.25 -4.43
C GLN A 201 -21.63 -9.41 -4.33
N ALA A 202 -21.61 -8.26 -5.02
CA ALA A 202 -20.55 -7.26 -4.89
C ALA A 202 -20.72 -6.43 -3.60
N GLY A 203 -19.60 -6.13 -2.93
CA GLY A 203 -19.59 -5.25 -1.75
C GLY A 203 -19.61 -3.77 -2.13
N ARG A 204 -20.16 -2.95 -1.24
CA ARG A 204 -20.27 -1.49 -1.39
C ARG A 204 -18.94 -0.73 -1.22
N LEU A 205 -17.92 -1.38 -0.66
CA LEU A 205 -16.61 -0.78 -0.44
C LEU A 205 -15.65 -1.04 -1.60
N HIS A 206 -15.09 0.04 -2.12
CA HIS A 206 -14.03 0.07 -3.11
C HIS A 206 -12.74 0.56 -2.45
N PHE A 207 -11.70 -0.27 -2.49
CA PHE A 207 -10.39 0.03 -1.92
C PHE A 207 -9.42 0.45 -3.00
N TYR A 208 -8.58 1.43 -2.69
CA TYR A 208 -7.50 1.87 -3.56
C TYR A 208 -6.14 1.40 -3.03
N PRO A 209 -5.16 1.16 -3.93
CA PRO A 209 -3.83 0.76 -3.49
C PRO A 209 -3.15 1.89 -2.73
N THR A 210 -2.33 1.53 -1.74
CA THR A 210 -1.44 2.45 -1.04
C THR A 210 -0.03 2.23 -1.52
N PHE A 211 0.69 3.29 -1.86
CA PHE A 211 2.08 3.23 -2.31
C PHE A 211 3.00 3.85 -1.26
N PHE A 212 4.23 3.33 -1.17
CA PHE A 212 5.25 3.84 -0.24
C PHE A 212 6.52 4.21 -0.99
N ASP A 213 7.21 5.23 -0.51
CA ASP A 213 8.47 5.74 -1.06
C ASP A 213 9.72 5.08 -0.46
N LYS A 214 9.55 4.27 0.59
CA LYS A 214 10.64 3.61 1.33
C LYS A 214 10.55 2.10 1.28
N ILE A 215 11.71 1.47 1.19
CA ILE A 215 11.91 0.03 1.35
C ILE A 215 13.15 -0.21 2.21
N SER A 216 13.09 -1.23 3.07
CA SER A 216 14.18 -1.64 3.95
C SER A 216 14.17 -3.16 4.13
N LEU A 217 15.08 -3.66 4.97
CA LEU A 217 15.16 -5.06 5.36
C LEU A 217 14.92 -5.20 6.86
N GLU A 218 14.07 -6.15 7.21
CA GLU A 218 13.92 -6.66 8.56
C GLU A 218 14.60 -8.02 8.71
N VAL A 219 15.08 -8.31 9.91
CA VAL A 219 15.79 -9.55 10.22
C VAL A 219 15.04 -10.30 11.30
N ILE A 220 14.62 -11.53 11.00
CA ILE A 220 14.06 -12.45 11.97
C ILE A 220 15.02 -13.63 12.13
N ASN A 221 15.46 -13.91 13.35
CA ASN A 221 16.27 -15.09 13.64
C ASN A 221 15.45 -16.07 14.50
N PRO A 222 14.82 -17.12 13.93
CA PRO A 222 14.09 -18.10 14.71
C PRO A 222 15.04 -18.89 15.62
N HIS A 223 14.79 -18.84 16.93
CA HIS A 223 15.54 -19.59 17.94
C HIS A 223 14.84 -20.89 18.30
N SER A 224 15.61 -21.95 18.48
CA SER A 224 15.11 -23.20 19.03
C SER A 224 14.65 -22.99 20.45
N ARG A 225 13.49 -23.57 20.81
CA ARG A 225 12.99 -23.51 22.19
C ARG A 225 13.82 -24.36 23.15
N GLU A 226 14.50 -25.39 22.64
CA GLU A 226 15.30 -26.31 23.46
C GLU A 226 16.70 -25.79 23.72
N THR A 227 17.36 -25.25 22.69
CA THR A 227 18.78 -24.87 22.76
C THR A 227 19.00 -23.36 22.87
N GLY A 228 17.98 -22.53 22.59
CA GLY A 228 18.11 -21.08 22.51
C GLY A 228 18.97 -20.59 21.34
N VAL A 229 19.51 -21.49 20.50
CA VAL A 229 20.34 -21.17 19.34
C VAL A 229 19.47 -20.99 18.10
N GLY A 230 19.87 -20.09 17.20
CA GLY A 230 19.17 -19.90 15.92
C GLY A 230 19.20 -21.18 15.07
N GLU A 231 18.03 -21.74 14.75
CA GLU A 231 17.94 -23.03 14.04
C GLU A 231 18.33 -22.93 12.57
N ARG A 232 17.96 -21.81 11.93
CA ARG A 232 18.08 -21.60 10.48
C ARG A 232 18.90 -20.36 10.11
N GLY A 233 19.46 -19.68 11.11
CA GLY A 233 20.13 -18.39 10.96
C GLY A 233 19.18 -17.23 10.65
N PRO A 234 19.71 -16.01 10.48
CA PRO A 234 18.92 -14.82 10.23
C PRO A 234 18.21 -14.88 8.88
N ILE A 235 16.89 -14.64 8.89
CA ILE A 235 16.03 -14.55 7.72
C ILE A 235 15.80 -13.07 7.42
N LEU A 236 16.23 -12.65 6.23
CA LEU A 236 16.02 -11.30 5.73
C LEU A 236 14.66 -11.20 5.05
N MET A 237 13.89 -10.19 5.41
CA MET A 237 12.58 -9.90 4.84
C MET A 237 12.56 -8.46 4.35
N GLU A 238 12.09 -8.25 3.12
CA GLU A 238 11.83 -6.88 2.69
C GLU A 238 10.62 -6.31 3.42
N CYS A 239 10.72 -5.05 3.80
CA CYS A 239 9.66 -4.33 4.48
C CYS A 239 9.56 -2.89 4.00
N VAL A 240 8.42 -2.26 4.27
CA VAL A 240 8.38 -0.82 4.44
C VAL A 240 8.72 -0.53 5.90
N PRO A 241 9.74 0.30 6.18
CA PRO A 241 10.18 0.53 7.55
C PRO A 241 9.13 1.29 8.36
N ARG A 242 9.21 1.21 9.70
CA ARG A 242 8.45 2.06 10.62
C ARG A 242 8.58 3.54 10.26
N GLU A 243 7.63 4.34 10.71
CA GLU A 243 7.55 5.79 10.49
C GLU A 243 7.31 6.20 9.03
N THR A 244 7.19 5.23 8.11
CA THR A 244 6.78 5.51 6.72
C THR A 244 5.28 5.81 6.68
N THR A 245 4.92 6.81 5.90
CA THR A 245 3.55 7.27 5.73
C THR A 245 2.89 6.61 4.52
N GLY A 246 1.61 6.31 4.63
CA GLY A 246 0.77 5.83 3.53
C GLY A 246 -0.61 6.48 3.57
N ILE A 247 -1.39 6.32 2.50
CA ILE A 247 -2.77 6.79 2.44
C ILE A 247 -3.66 5.58 2.22
N LEU A 248 -4.53 5.29 3.19
CA LEU A 248 -5.67 4.39 3.00
C LEU A 248 -6.81 5.19 2.41
N GLN A 249 -7.36 4.72 1.29
CA GLN A 249 -8.52 5.33 0.67
C GLN A 249 -9.60 4.31 0.36
N ILE A 250 -10.82 4.66 0.77
CA ILE A 250 -12.01 3.82 0.66
C ILE A 250 -13.12 4.67 0.06
N LEU A 251 -13.80 4.14 -0.96
CA LEU A 251 -15.03 4.69 -1.50
C LEU A 251 -16.17 3.73 -1.18
N TYR A 252 -17.23 4.25 -0.59
CA TYR A 252 -18.49 3.56 -0.36
C TYR A 252 -19.53 4.04 -1.37
N VAL A 253 -20.19 3.11 -2.03
CA VAL A 253 -21.31 3.40 -2.94
C VAL A 253 -22.55 2.62 -2.48
N PRO A 254 -23.63 3.29 -2.04
CA PRO A 254 -24.85 2.64 -1.64
C PRO A 254 -25.62 2.18 -2.88
N PHE A 255 -25.45 0.90 -3.23
CA PHE A 255 -26.31 0.22 -4.18
C PHE A 255 -27.06 -0.92 -3.47
N GLY A 256 -28.32 -1.14 -3.85
CA GLY A 256 -29.21 -2.02 -3.12
C GLY A 256 -30.54 -2.20 -3.83
N ARG A 257 -31.54 -2.68 -3.09
CA ARG A 257 -32.84 -3.03 -3.67
C ARG A 257 -33.56 -1.77 -4.17
N PRO A 258 -34.13 -1.80 -5.38
CA PRO A 258 -34.77 -0.62 -6.00
C PRO A 258 -36.02 -0.14 -5.24
N ASP A 259 -36.61 -0.99 -4.40
CA ASP A 259 -37.81 -0.74 -3.59
C ASP A 259 -37.51 -0.22 -2.18
N GLN A 260 -36.23 -0.10 -1.79
CA GLN A 260 -35.85 0.41 -0.46
C GLN A 260 -36.26 1.87 -0.30
N ASN A 261 -37.00 2.17 0.77
CA ASN A 261 -37.39 3.54 1.06
C ASN A 261 -36.20 4.35 1.61
N GLU A 262 -36.33 5.68 1.55
CA GLU A 262 -35.26 6.60 1.91
C GLU A 262 -34.82 6.46 3.38
N ARG A 263 -35.76 6.21 4.29
CA ARG A 263 -35.45 6.03 5.72
C ARG A 263 -34.61 4.77 5.97
N GLU A 264 -34.97 3.66 5.33
CA GLU A 264 -34.23 2.40 5.41
C GLU A 264 -32.83 2.55 4.82
N ARG A 265 -32.71 3.22 3.67
CA ARG A 265 -31.42 3.49 3.04
C ARG A 265 -30.50 4.26 3.97
N ARG A 266 -30.98 5.36 4.56
CA ARG A 266 -30.17 6.16 5.50
C ARG A 266 -29.77 5.36 6.75
N ALA A 267 -30.68 4.56 7.30
CA ALA A 267 -30.38 3.72 8.45
C ALA A 267 -29.30 2.66 8.12
N GLU A 268 -29.36 2.10 6.92
CA GLU A 268 -28.36 1.14 6.44
C GLU A 268 -26.99 1.79 6.22
N VAL A 269 -26.94 2.95 5.56
CA VAL A 269 -25.69 3.71 5.36
C VAL A 269 -25.09 4.12 6.70
N ALA A 270 -25.93 4.54 7.67
CA ALA A 270 -25.49 4.89 9.01
C ALA A 270 -24.80 3.71 9.71
N GLY A 271 -25.44 2.54 9.74
CA GLY A 271 -24.84 1.34 10.34
C GLY A 271 -23.59 0.86 9.61
N ASP A 272 -23.58 0.93 8.28
CA ASP A 272 -22.41 0.62 7.45
C ASP A 272 -21.22 1.54 7.78
N LEU A 273 -21.46 2.84 7.97
CA LEU A 273 -20.45 3.84 8.31
C LEU A 273 -19.84 3.59 9.70
N GLU A 274 -20.66 3.29 10.71
CA GLU A 274 -20.19 3.00 12.07
C GLU A 274 -19.29 1.77 12.12
N ILE A 275 -19.75 0.68 11.49
CA ILE A 275 -18.99 -0.58 11.45
C ILE A 275 -17.72 -0.44 10.62
N LEU A 276 -17.76 0.31 9.51
CA LEU A 276 -16.57 0.62 8.75
C LEU A 276 -15.55 1.40 9.59
N ALA A 277 -15.97 2.44 10.29
CA ALA A 277 -15.07 3.27 11.11
C ALA A 277 -14.45 2.45 12.26
N GLU A 278 -15.24 1.59 12.92
CA GLU A 278 -14.76 0.68 13.94
C GLU A 278 -13.77 -0.36 13.37
N GLY A 279 -14.13 -0.99 12.26
CA GLY A 279 -13.29 -1.98 11.58
C GLY A 279 -11.97 -1.38 11.09
N VAL A 280 -11.99 -0.18 10.52
CA VAL A 280 -10.78 0.54 10.08
C VAL A 280 -9.88 0.89 11.26
N HIS A 281 -10.46 1.39 12.36
CA HIS A 281 -9.70 1.66 13.58
C HIS A 281 -9.01 0.39 14.10
N ALA A 282 -9.74 -0.71 14.27
CA ALA A 282 -9.18 -1.96 14.78
C ALA A 282 -8.17 -2.59 13.81
N MET A 283 -8.44 -2.55 12.50
CA MET A 283 -7.53 -3.02 11.45
C MET A 283 -6.17 -2.31 11.52
N LEU A 284 -6.17 -0.98 11.68
CA LEU A 284 -4.94 -0.19 11.67
C LEU A 284 -4.19 -0.25 13.02
N THR A 285 -4.90 -0.13 14.14
CA THR A 285 -4.27 0.03 15.48
C THR A 285 -4.01 -1.29 16.21
N THR A 286 -4.90 -2.27 16.07
CA THR A 286 -4.85 -3.51 16.87
C THR A 286 -4.27 -4.67 16.07
N TYR A 287 -4.79 -4.90 14.87
CA TYR A 287 -4.47 -6.10 14.09
C TYR A 287 -3.31 -5.88 13.12
N GLY A 288 -3.16 -4.68 12.57
CA GLY A 288 -2.15 -4.36 11.58
C GLY A 288 -2.46 -4.94 10.18
N LEU A 289 -1.65 -4.50 9.21
CA LEU A 289 -1.77 -4.88 7.80
C LEU A 289 -0.63 -5.77 7.32
N GLY A 290 -0.93 -6.65 6.35
CA GLY A 290 0.06 -7.48 5.67
C GLY A 290 0.29 -8.84 6.32
N ALA A 291 1.55 -9.23 6.46
CA ALA A 291 1.95 -10.53 7.01
C ALA A 291 2.54 -10.39 8.42
N LYS A 292 2.53 -11.50 9.18
CA LYS A 292 3.02 -11.58 10.57
C LYS A 292 2.41 -10.53 11.52
N THR A 293 1.14 -10.20 11.28
CA THR A 293 0.32 -9.31 12.12
C THR A 293 0.24 -9.76 13.57
N SER A 294 0.29 -11.07 13.85
CA SER A 294 0.35 -11.60 15.22
C SER A 294 1.63 -11.22 16.00
N SER A 295 2.69 -10.77 15.33
CA SER A 295 3.89 -10.17 15.95
C SER A 295 3.86 -8.63 15.94
N GLY A 296 2.73 -8.05 15.53
CA GLY A 296 2.48 -6.61 15.44
C GLY A 296 2.99 -5.94 14.16
N PHE A 297 3.39 -6.69 13.13
CA PHE A 297 3.80 -6.06 11.87
C PHE A 297 2.63 -5.29 11.22
N GLY A 298 2.95 -4.15 10.62
CA GLY A 298 1.99 -3.30 9.92
C GLY A 298 0.98 -2.59 10.83
N THR A 299 1.22 -2.46 12.13
CA THR A 299 0.37 -1.59 12.99
C THR A 299 0.65 -0.12 12.71
N VAL A 300 -0.36 0.69 12.99
CA VAL A 300 -0.40 2.13 12.75
C VAL A 300 -0.80 2.84 14.03
N GLY A 301 -0.13 3.96 14.32
CA GLY A 301 -0.48 4.81 15.46
C GLY A 301 -1.83 5.50 15.27
N ASP A 302 -2.52 5.82 16.36
CA ASP A 302 -3.82 6.52 16.31
C ASP A 302 -3.72 7.93 15.71
N GLN A 303 -2.60 8.63 15.97
CA GLN A 303 -2.31 9.92 15.38
C GLN A 303 -1.97 9.79 13.89
N LEU A 304 -2.71 10.51 13.04
CA LEU A 304 -2.50 10.51 11.61
C LEU A 304 -1.27 11.33 11.20
N ALA A 305 -0.66 10.95 10.07
CA ALA A 305 0.49 11.65 9.48
C ALA A 305 0.11 12.99 8.82
N GLY A 306 -1.18 13.30 8.79
CA GLY A 306 -1.75 14.51 8.21
C GLY A 306 -3.25 14.54 8.48
N ARG A 307 -3.97 15.40 7.76
CA ARG A 307 -5.42 15.52 7.91
C ARG A 307 -6.14 14.38 7.17
N GLY A 308 -6.90 13.59 7.91
CA GLY A 308 -7.87 12.67 7.35
C GLY A 308 -9.11 13.42 6.86
N VAL A 309 -9.73 12.90 5.80
CA VAL A 309 -10.91 13.52 5.17
C VAL A 309 -12.01 12.47 5.06
N PHE A 310 -13.20 12.86 5.48
CA PHE A 310 -14.44 12.14 5.24
C PHE A 310 -15.36 13.04 4.40
N ALA A 311 -15.73 12.59 3.21
CA ALA A 311 -16.62 13.30 2.30
C ALA A 311 -17.87 12.47 2.04
N LEU A 312 -19.05 13.04 2.22
CA LEU A 312 -20.35 12.40 2.04
C LEU A 312 -21.17 13.16 0.99
N ARG A 313 -21.75 12.43 0.03
CA ARG A 313 -22.72 12.95 -0.92
C ARG A 313 -24.08 13.12 -0.25
N ALA A 314 -24.20 14.15 0.57
CA ALA A 314 -25.43 14.61 1.23
C ALA A 314 -25.16 16.00 1.84
N THR A 315 -26.21 16.78 2.11
CA THR A 315 -26.10 18.02 2.90
C THR A 315 -26.44 17.71 4.35
N LEU A 316 -25.50 17.94 5.26
CA LEU A 316 -25.69 17.80 6.72
C LEU A 316 -25.38 19.13 7.40
N THR A 317 -26.19 19.50 8.41
CA THR A 317 -26.19 20.83 9.03
C THR A 317 -24.91 21.21 9.78
N ASP A 318 -24.05 20.25 10.11
CA ASP A 318 -22.81 20.46 10.89
C ASP A 318 -21.52 20.18 10.09
N ALA A 319 -21.59 20.14 8.75
CA ALA A 319 -20.41 19.98 7.91
C ALA A 319 -19.54 21.25 7.95
N GLU A 320 -18.22 21.11 8.09
CA GLU A 320 -17.31 22.25 7.99
C GLU A 320 -17.33 22.77 6.54
N VAL A 321 -17.98 23.91 6.31
CA VAL A 321 -17.93 24.60 5.02
C VAL A 321 -16.49 25.11 4.85
N PRO A 322 -15.76 24.70 3.79
CA PRO A 322 -14.42 25.25 3.54
C PRO A 322 -14.53 26.78 3.36
N PRO A 323 -13.58 27.57 3.89
CA PRO A 323 -13.63 29.02 3.76
C PRO A 323 -13.61 29.39 2.28
N VAL A 324 -14.66 30.06 1.83
CA VAL A 324 -14.72 30.67 0.50
C VAL A 324 -13.62 31.74 0.44
N ASP A 325 -12.60 31.52 -0.39
CA ASP A 325 -11.60 32.54 -0.71
C ASP A 325 -12.26 33.58 -1.62
N VAL A 326 -12.82 34.62 -1.00
CA VAL A 326 -13.34 35.80 -1.70
C VAL A 326 -12.16 36.76 -1.94
N SER A 327 -11.18 36.32 -2.73
CA SER A 327 -10.19 37.24 -3.27
C SER A 327 -9.93 36.91 -4.73
N LEU A 328 -10.67 37.60 -5.60
CA LEU A 328 -10.28 38.03 -6.95
C LEU A 328 -11.47 38.81 -7.55
N LEU A 329 -11.41 40.14 -7.42
CA LEU A 329 -12.25 41.05 -8.21
C LEU A 329 -11.77 41.00 -9.67
N PRO A 330 -12.65 40.78 -10.68
CA PRO A 330 -12.26 40.96 -12.06
C PRO A 330 -12.28 42.46 -12.41
N ILE A 331 -11.15 42.93 -12.95
CA ILE A 331 -11.01 44.22 -13.61
C ILE A 331 -11.84 44.20 -14.90
N GLU A 332 -12.67 45.23 -15.10
CA GLU A 332 -13.43 45.46 -16.32
C GLU A 332 -12.51 45.62 -17.53
N ALA A 333 -12.78 44.88 -18.60
CA ALA A 333 -12.36 45.23 -19.95
C ALA A 333 -13.42 44.77 -20.96
N ASN A 334 -14.13 45.77 -21.51
CA ASN A 334 -15.01 45.66 -22.66
C ASN A 334 -14.28 45.03 -23.85
N HIS A 335 -14.85 44.00 -24.48
CA HIS A 335 -14.86 43.84 -25.94
C HIS A 335 -15.99 42.89 -26.37
N LEU A 336 -16.76 43.34 -27.37
CA LEU A 336 -17.89 42.65 -28.01
C LEU A 336 -17.45 41.33 -28.68
N GLU A 337 -18.22 40.25 -28.50
CA GLU A 337 -18.61 39.27 -29.54
C GLU A 337 -19.61 38.20 -28.98
N PRO A 338 -20.27 37.37 -29.82
CA PRO A 338 -21.72 37.15 -29.74
C PRO A 338 -22.16 36.06 -28.76
N LYS A 339 -23.39 36.27 -28.28
CA LYS A 339 -24.19 35.48 -27.34
C LYS A 339 -24.19 33.97 -27.64
N PRO A 340 -23.61 33.11 -26.77
CA PRO A 340 -23.96 31.70 -26.71
C PRO A 340 -25.27 31.55 -25.91
N GLU A 341 -26.09 30.60 -26.32
CA GLU A 341 -27.31 30.19 -25.63
C GLU A 341 -27.07 29.96 -24.14
N ALA A 342 -27.99 30.45 -23.31
CA ALA A 342 -27.93 30.34 -21.86
C ALA A 342 -27.98 28.86 -21.45
N VAL A 343 -26.81 28.29 -21.12
CA VAL A 343 -26.74 27.17 -20.18
C VAL A 343 -27.27 27.72 -18.86
N PRO A 344 -28.30 27.11 -18.24
CA PRO A 344 -28.74 27.57 -16.94
C PRO A 344 -27.58 27.36 -15.96
N GLN A 345 -27.02 28.46 -15.48
CA GLN A 345 -26.15 28.46 -14.31
C GLN A 345 -27.03 28.07 -13.12
N SER A 346 -27.08 26.78 -12.82
CA SER A 346 -27.57 26.29 -11.53
C SER A 346 -26.51 26.62 -10.49
N THR A 347 -26.69 27.75 -9.81
CA THR A 347 -26.14 27.97 -8.47
C THR A 347 -26.82 27.00 -7.50
N GLU A 348 -26.50 25.71 -7.58
CA GLU A 348 -26.88 24.72 -6.57
C GLU A 348 -25.67 24.49 -5.66
N THR A 349 -25.86 24.84 -4.40
CA THR A 349 -24.98 24.59 -3.25
C THR A 349 -24.41 23.17 -3.29
N SER A 350 -23.11 23.01 -3.02
CA SER A 350 -22.47 21.69 -3.04
C SER A 350 -23.18 20.72 -2.10
N HIS A 351 -23.91 19.71 -2.63
CA HIS A 351 -24.50 18.65 -1.79
C HIS A 351 -23.45 17.60 -1.37
N VAL A 352 -22.27 18.06 -0.98
CA VAL A 352 -21.18 17.22 -0.46
C VAL A 352 -20.75 17.82 0.87
N SER A 353 -21.01 17.08 1.94
CA SER A 353 -20.58 17.45 3.28
C SER A 353 -19.21 16.85 3.57
N LYS A 354 -18.34 17.62 4.23
CA LYS A 354 -16.97 17.22 4.54
C LYS A 354 -16.66 17.40 6.02
N TRP A 355 -15.85 16.48 6.52
CA TRP A 355 -15.27 16.53 7.86
C TRP A 355 -13.80 16.16 7.80
N VAL A 356 -13.04 16.81 8.66
CA VAL A 356 -11.61 16.59 8.81
C VAL A 356 -11.35 15.97 10.19
N PHE A 357 -10.39 15.06 10.26
CA PHE A 357 -9.97 14.42 11.51
C PHE A 357 -8.46 14.22 11.52
N THR A 358 -7.89 14.14 12.72
CA THR A 358 -6.45 14.01 12.95
C THR A 358 -6.08 12.72 13.66
N THR A 359 -7.06 11.99 14.21
CA THR A 359 -6.88 10.66 14.81
C THR A 359 -7.89 9.64 14.29
N LEU A 360 -7.58 8.35 14.41
CA LEU A 360 -8.55 7.29 14.09
C LEU A 360 -9.69 7.25 15.11
N GLY A 361 -9.44 7.63 16.36
CA GLY A 361 -10.47 7.87 17.36
C GLY A 361 -11.47 8.96 16.95
N GLU A 362 -10.99 10.09 16.42
CA GLU A 362 -11.85 11.16 15.90
C GLU A 362 -12.69 10.72 14.70
N LEU A 363 -12.13 9.89 13.80
CA LEU A 363 -12.91 9.29 12.70
C LEU A 363 -14.13 8.54 13.22
N ARG A 364 -13.99 7.75 14.29
CA ARG A 364 -15.12 7.03 14.89
C ARG A 364 -16.18 7.99 15.45
N GLN A 365 -15.76 9.07 16.11
CA GLN A 365 -16.69 10.08 16.63
C GLN A 365 -17.42 10.83 15.52
N VAL A 366 -16.72 11.17 14.42
CA VAL A 366 -17.33 11.77 13.22
C VAL A 366 -18.34 10.81 12.60
N ALA A 367 -17.96 9.54 12.44
CA ALA A 367 -18.83 8.49 11.89
C ALA A 367 -20.12 8.33 12.72
N GLN A 368 -20.02 8.26 14.05
CA GLN A 368 -21.17 8.17 14.96
C GLN A 368 -22.10 9.38 14.85
N ARG A 369 -21.56 10.61 14.85
CA ARG A 369 -22.36 11.83 14.71
C ARG A 369 -23.11 11.87 13.37
N VAL A 370 -22.42 11.54 12.29
CA VAL A 370 -23.01 11.54 10.94
C VAL A 370 -24.05 10.42 10.79
N ALA A 371 -23.78 9.23 11.35
CA ALA A 371 -24.74 8.13 11.39
C ALA A 371 -26.03 8.52 12.12
N ALA A 372 -25.94 9.20 13.27
CA ALA A 372 -27.10 9.70 13.99
C ALA A 372 -27.93 10.70 13.14
N GLN A 373 -27.27 11.65 12.47
CA GLN A 373 -27.96 12.61 11.60
C GLN A 373 -28.66 11.96 10.40
N LEU A 374 -28.05 10.93 9.80
CA LEU A 374 -28.66 10.14 8.74
C LEU A 374 -29.94 9.43 9.23
N GLN A 375 -29.92 8.89 10.45
CA GLN A 375 -31.07 8.21 11.05
C GLN A 375 -32.21 9.16 11.43
N GLU A 376 -31.89 10.32 12.02
CA GLU A 376 -32.87 11.35 12.42
C GLU A 376 -33.49 12.08 11.22
N GLY A 377 -32.77 12.09 10.10
CA GLY A 377 -33.24 12.61 8.84
C GLY A 377 -33.03 14.10 8.64
N GLY A 378 -32.07 14.70 9.34
CA GLY A 378 -31.59 16.07 9.12
C GLY A 378 -30.75 16.24 7.84
N VAL A 379 -31.13 15.54 6.77
CA VAL A 379 -30.49 15.58 5.45
C VAL A 379 -31.42 16.28 4.48
N THR A 380 -30.96 17.34 3.82
CA THR A 380 -31.70 18.06 2.75
C THR A 380 -31.02 17.97 1.41
#